data_AF-A0A6V8E4K1-F1
#
_entry.id   AF-A0A6V8E4K1-F1
#
_cell.length_a   1.000
_cell.length_b   1.000
_cell.length_c   1.000
_cell.angle_alpha   90.00
_cell.angle_beta   90.00
_cell.angle_gamma   90.00
#
_symmetry.space_group_name_H-M   'P 1'
#
loop_
_entity.id
_entity.type
_entity.pdbx_description
1 polymer ?
#
loop_
_entity_poly.entity_id
_entity_poly.type
_entity_poly.pdbx_seq_one_letter_code
_entity_poly.pdbx_strand_id
1 'polypeptide(L)'
;MVDLVNSVASSFPSDRKSFDSVIMISNSVKKIRQIHEVIPKNVKTTILTSKSRVIESFVEDEILVEMMDESLSSMGLQVLSQLHDMILQAIGEGRISRGEKILV
;
A
#
# COMPACT_ATOMS: atom_id res chain seq x y z
N MET A 1 -17.36 8.37 10.63
CA MET A 1 -16.07 7.70 10.36
C MET A 1 -16.17 7.15 8.94
N VAL A 2 -15.25 7.53 8.05
CA VAL A 2 -15.27 7.04 6.65
C VAL A 2 -15.01 5.54 6.67
N ASP A 3 -15.85 4.77 5.98
CA ASP A 3 -15.62 3.34 5.79
C ASP A 3 -14.56 3.16 4.70
N LEU A 4 -13.29 3.07 5.14
CA LEU A 4 -12.14 3.00 4.26
C LEU A 4 -12.20 1.80 3.31
N VAL A 5 -12.74 0.66 3.75
CA VAL A 5 -12.85 -0.54 2.91
C VAL A 5 -13.80 -0.26 1.75
N ASN A 6 -14.96 0.34 2.04
CA ASN A 6 -15.91 0.74 1.01
C ASN A 6 -15.37 1.83 0.08
N SER A 7 -14.56 2.78 0.58
CA SER A 7 -13.89 3.79 -0.25
C SER A 7 -12.84 3.20 -1.19
N VAL A 8 -12.07 2.21 -0.73
CA VAL A 8 -11.13 1.48 -1.60
C VAL A 8 -11.90 0.68 -2.64
N ALA A 9 -12.94 -0.07 -2.24
CA ALA A 9 -13.76 -0.85 -3.16
C ALA A 9 -14.38 0.02 -4.27
N SER A 10 -14.92 1.20 -3.93
CA SER A 10 -15.51 2.11 -4.92
C SER A 10 -14.50 2.75 -5.87
N SER A 11 -13.22 2.74 -5.51
CA SER A 11 -12.12 3.23 -6.34
C SER A 11 -11.73 2.24 -7.46
N PHE A 12 -12.20 0.98 -7.38
CA PHE A 12 -12.01 -0.06 -8.40
C PHE A 12 -13.34 -0.42 -9.10
N PRO A 13 -13.90 0.46 -9.96
CA PRO A 13 -15.07 0.15 -10.75
C PRO A 13 -14.80 -1.02 -11.71
N SER A 14 -15.80 -1.89 -11.88
CA SER A 14 -15.73 -3.13 -12.66
C SER A 14 -15.30 -2.94 -14.13
N ASP A 15 -15.55 -1.75 -14.69
CA ASP A 15 -15.45 -1.52 -16.13
C ASP A 15 -14.10 -0.95 -16.60
N ARG A 16 -13.21 -0.52 -15.68
CA ARG A 16 -11.87 0.00 -16.04
C ARG A 16 -10.84 -0.26 -14.93
N LYS A 17 -9.62 -0.64 -15.33
CA LYS A 17 -8.47 -0.65 -14.43
C LYS A 17 -8.14 0.80 -14.03
N SER A 18 -8.53 1.18 -12.82
CA SER A 18 -8.32 2.56 -12.31
C SER A 18 -6.90 2.78 -11.80
N PHE A 19 -6.29 1.74 -11.21
CA PHE A 19 -4.96 1.79 -10.61
C PHE A 19 -4.13 0.59 -11.02
N ASP A 20 -2.83 0.80 -11.16
CA ASP A 20 -1.84 -0.22 -11.49
C ASP A 20 -1.23 -0.84 -10.24
N SER A 21 -1.16 -0.07 -9.15
CA SER A 21 -0.69 -0.52 -7.85
C SER A 21 -1.38 0.18 -6.68
N VAL A 22 -1.33 -0.45 -5.51
CA VAL A 22 -1.76 0.10 -4.22
C VAL A 22 -0.59 0.12 -3.24
N ILE A 23 -0.41 1.22 -2.53
CA ILE A 23 0.51 1.33 -1.40
C ILE A 23 -0.31 1.56 -0.14
N MET A 24 -0.27 0.64 0.82
CA MET A 24 -0.98 0.76 2.09
C MET A 24 -0.02 1.15 3.20
N ILE A 25 -0.26 2.26 3.89
CA ILE A 25 0.52 2.62 5.09
C ILE A 25 -0.28 2.24 6.33
N SER A 26 0.15 1.22 7.07
CA SER A 26 -0.61 0.73 8.22
C SER A 26 0.22 -0.10 9.21
N ASN A 27 -0.14 0.06 10.49
CA ASN A 27 0.32 -0.79 11.59
C ASN A 27 -0.75 -1.80 12.05
N SER A 28 -1.85 -1.94 11.29
CA SER A 28 -3.00 -2.79 11.64
C SER A 28 -3.17 -3.92 10.64
N VAL A 29 -2.76 -5.14 11.03
CA VAL A 29 -2.94 -6.38 10.23
C VAL A 29 -4.40 -6.56 9.82
N LYS A 30 -5.34 -6.35 10.75
CA LYS A 30 -6.77 -6.49 10.48
C LYS A 30 -7.23 -5.57 9.34
N LYS A 31 -6.90 -4.28 9.40
CA LYS A 31 -7.30 -3.32 8.35
C LYS A 31 -6.64 -3.64 7.02
N ILE A 32 -5.36 -4.01 7.03
CA ILE A 32 -4.63 -4.41 5.82
C ILE A 32 -5.34 -5.58 5.14
N ARG A 33 -5.70 -6.64 5.88
CA ARG A 33 -6.41 -7.80 5.31
C ARG A 33 -7.77 -7.41 4.74
N GLN A 34 -8.56 -6.63 5.48
CA GLN A 34 -9.87 -6.16 5.02
C GLN A 34 -9.80 -5.33 3.74
N ILE A 35 -8.77 -4.48 3.60
CA ILE A 35 -8.57 -3.67 2.39
C ILE A 35 -8.05 -4.55 1.24
N HIS A 36 -7.10 -5.45 1.52
CA HIS A 36 -6.54 -6.35 0.52
C HIS A 36 -7.61 -7.26 -0.12
N GLU A 37 -8.62 -7.69 0.65
CA GLU A 37 -9.74 -8.51 0.15
C GLU A 37 -10.57 -7.80 -0.94
N VAL A 38 -10.62 -6.47 -0.95
CA VAL A 38 -11.38 -5.69 -1.93
C VAL A 38 -10.53 -5.18 -3.10
N ILE A 39 -9.22 -5.41 -3.08
CA ILE A 39 -8.32 -5.04 -4.18
C ILE A 39 -8.34 -6.14 -5.26
N PRO A 40 -8.47 -5.81 -6.55
CA PRO A 40 -8.38 -6.79 -7.63
C PRO A 40 -7.02 -7.52 -7.64
N LYS A 41 -7.03 -8.85 -7.82
CA LYS A 41 -5.81 -9.69 -7.76
C LYS A 41 -4.71 -9.34 -8.77
N ASN A 42 -5.05 -8.61 -9.83
CA ASN A 42 -4.11 -8.16 -10.85
C ASN A 42 -3.44 -6.81 -10.54
N VAL A 43 -3.74 -6.22 -9.37
CA VAL A 43 -3.16 -4.96 -8.90
C VAL A 43 -2.09 -5.27 -7.88
N LYS A 44 -0.86 -4.80 -8.12
CA LYS A 44 0.25 -5.01 -7.20
C LYS A 44 0.00 -4.24 -5.91
N THR A 45 0.25 -4.87 -4.77
CA THR A 45 0.01 -4.25 -3.46
C THR A 45 1.28 -4.28 -2.62
N THR A 46 1.67 -3.11 -2.12
CA THR A 46 2.80 -2.93 -1.19
C THR A 46 2.26 -2.39 0.14
N ILE A 47 2.74 -2.92 1.26
CA ILE A 47 2.38 -2.46 2.61
C ILE A 47 3.59 -1.84 3.28
N LEU A 48 3.43 -0.63 3.81
CA LEU A 48 4.41 0.06 4.63
C LEU A 48 3.99 0.03 6.08
N THR A 49 4.90 -0.44 6.93
CA THR A 49 4.63 -0.60 8.35
C THR A 49 5.83 -0.24 9.20
N SER A 50 5.57 0.29 10.38
CA SER A 50 6.60 0.55 11.40
C SER A 50 6.57 -0.50 12.52
N LYS A 51 5.93 -1.66 12.29
CA LYS A 51 5.84 -2.75 13.27
C LYS A 51 6.26 -4.08 12.66
N SER A 52 7.31 -4.70 13.21
CA SER A 52 7.79 -6.03 12.79
C SER A 52 6.68 -7.09 12.79
N ARG A 53 5.79 -7.06 13.80
CA ARG A 53 4.65 -7.97 13.91
C ARG A 53 3.73 -7.96 12.68
N VAL A 54 3.65 -6.84 11.97
CA VAL A 54 2.87 -6.77 10.73
C VAL A 54 3.58 -7.57 9.66
N ILE A 55 4.88 -7.37 9.45
CA ILE A 55 5.69 -8.16 8.50
C ILE A 55 5.58 -9.65 8.78
N GLU A 56 5.79 -10.06 10.04
CA GLU A 56 5.67 -11.44 10.50
C GLU A 56 4.30 -12.04 10.16
N SER A 57 3.23 -11.23 10.19
CA SER A 57 1.87 -11.68 9.87
C SER A 57 1.61 -11.89 8.39
N PHE A 58 2.51 -11.46 7.49
CA PHE A 58 2.34 -11.54 6.03
C PHE A 58 3.50 -12.30 5.34
N VAL A 59 4.40 -12.96 6.09
CA VAL A 59 5.55 -13.70 5.51
C VAL A 59 5.11 -14.82 4.55
N GLU A 60 3.96 -15.44 4.82
CA GLU A 60 3.41 -16.51 3.98
C GLU A 60 2.47 -16.00 2.88
N ASP A 61 2.14 -14.71 2.88
CA ASP A 61 1.29 -14.09 1.87
C ASP A 61 2.16 -13.60 0.69
N GLU A 62 1.64 -13.65 -0.54
CA GLU A 62 2.31 -13.07 -1.74
C GLU A 62 2.25 -11.53 -1.76
N ILE A 63 2.25 -10.89 -0.60
CA ILE A 63 2.10 -9.44 -0.45
C ILE A 63 3.43 -8.86 0.01
N LEU A 64 3.91 -7.84 -0.71
CA LEU A 64 5.14 -7.14 -0.34
C LEU A 64 4.89 -6.27 0.89
N VAL A 65 5.61 -6.53 1.98
CA VAL A 65 5.56 -5.72 3.21
C VAL A 65 6.94 -5.18 3.53
N GLU A 66 7.07 -3.86 3.63
CA GLU A 66 8.32 -3.16 3.88
C GLU A 66 8.30 -2.44 5.24
N MET A 67 9.42 -2.52 5.96
CA MET A 67 9.62 -1.81 7.21
C MET A 67 9.97 -0.36 6.94
N MET A 68 9.28 0.54 7.63
CA MET A 68 9.59 1.97 7.66
C MET A 68 10.65 2.24 8.73
N ASP A 69 11.57 3.17 8.46
CA ASP A 69 12.66 3.51 9.37
C ASP A 69 12.17 4.17 10.68
N GLU A 70 11.02 4.85 10.61
CA GLU A 70 10.45 5.59 11.73
C GLU A 70 9.05 5.10 12.09
N SER A 71 8.63 5.38 13.33
CA SER A 71 7.28 5.05 13.77
C SER A 71 6.25 5.91 13.04
N LEU A 72 5.12 5.31 12.65
CA LEU A 72 4.02 6.07 12.03
C LEU A 72 3.50 7.20 12.93
N SER A 73 3.58 7.03 14.25
CA SER A 73 3.21 8.05 15.22
C SER A 73 4.15 9.24 15.27
N SER A 74 5.43 9.08 14.90
CA SER A 74 6.44 10.14 14.94
C SER A 74 6.58 10.89 13.61
N MET A 75 6.22 10.25 12.49
CA MET A 75 6.52 10.77 11.15
C MET A 75 5.73 12.01 10.73
N GLY A 76 4.50 12.22 11.23
CA GLY A 76 3.66 13.35 10.78
C GLY A 76 3.57 13.44 9.24
N LEU A 77 4.03 14.55 8.65
CA LEU A 77 4.06 14.75 7.19
C LEU A 77 5.25 14.09 6.47
N GLN A 78 6.29 13.65 7.19
CA GLN A 78 7.45 12.97 6.57
C GLN A 78 7.09 11.64 5.92
N VAL A 79 5.90 11.09 6.20
CA VAL A 79 5.33 9.96 5.48
C VAL A 79 5.23 10.19 3.98
N LEU A 80 4.99 11.43 3.57
CA LEU A 80 4.92 11.79 2.16
C LEU A 80 6.30 11.78 1.51
N SER A 81 7.36 12.13 2.25
CA SER A 81 8.74 12.04 1.76
C SER A 81 9.17 10.59 1.57
N GLN A 82 8.89 9.71 2.55
CA GLN A 82 9.20 8.29 2.41
C GLN A 82 8.42 7.64 1.25
N LEU A 83 7.14 7.97 1.09
CA LEU A 83 6.36 7.53 -0.07
C LEU A 83 6.97 8.00 -1.39
N HIS A 84 7.37 9.27 -1.45
CA HIS A 84 7.99 9.84 -2.64
C HIS A 84 9.29 9.12 -3.00
N ASP A 85 10.16 8.90 -2.02
CA ASP A 85 11.47 8.26 -2.23
C ASP A 85 11.30 6.80 -2.67
N MET A 86 10.32 6.10 -2.09
CA MET A 86 9.95 4.75 -2.52
C MET A 86 9.46 4.71 -3.96
N ILE A 87 8.57 5.62 -4.34
CA ILE A 87 8.05 5.70 -5.72
C ILE A 87 9.22 5.96 -6.68
N LEU A 88 10.13 6.88 -6.34
CA LEU A 88 11.33 7.14 -7.15
C LEU A 88 12.23 5.91 -7.26
N GLN A 89 12.45 5.20 -6.15
CA GLN A 89 13.24 3.96 -6.17
C GLN A 89 12.58 2.89 -7.04
N ALA A 90 11.28 2.67 -6.91
CA ALA A 90 10.55 1.69 -7.70
C ALA A 90 10.53 2.04 -9.21
N ILE A 91 10.52 3.34 -9.56
CA ILE A 91 10.73 3.78 -10.95
C ILE A 91 12.17 3.49 -11.40
N GLY A 92 13.17 3.80 -10.57
CA GLY A 92 14.58 3.54 -10.86
C GLY A 92 14.90 2.05 -11.07
N GLU A 93 14.22 1.17 -10.35
CA GLU A 93 14.33 -0.29 -10.47
C GLU A 93 13.44 -0.89 -11.58
N GLY A 94 12.68 -0.06 -12.31
CA GLY A 94 11.77 -0.51 -13.37
C GLY A 94 10.54 -1.29 -12.86
N ARG A 95 10.25 -1.20 -11.56
CA ARG A 95 9.07 -1.84 -10.93
C ARG A 95 7.78 -1.06 -11.17
N ILE A 96 7.90 0.25 -11.40
CA ILE A 96 6.82 1.19 -11.74
C ILE A 96 7.12 1.84 -13.10
N SER A 97 6.16 1.75 -14.03
CA SER A 97 6.26 2.33 -15.37
C SER A 97 5.75 3.78 -15.41
N ARG A 98 6.23 4.54 -16.40
CA ARG A 98 5.76 5.92 -16.64
C ARG A 98 4.26 5.93 -16.95
N GLY A 99 3.48 6.67 -16.17
CA GLY A 99 2.03 6.81 -16.34
C GLY A 99 1.19 5.83 -15.51
N GLU A 100 1.82 4.97 -14.69
CA GLU A 100 1.10 4.14 -13.73
C GLU A 100 0.33 4.98 -12.71
N LYS A 101 -0.88 4.52 -12.40
CA LYS A 101 -1.75 5.14 -11.39
C LYS A 101 -1.62 4.38 -10.08
N ILE A 102 -1.20 5.07 -9.03
CA ILE A 102 -0.98 4.49 -7.71
C ILE A 102 -2.07 4.98 -6.76
N LEU A 103 -2.75 4.06 -6.09
CA LEU A 103 -3.61 4.37 -4.95
C LEU A 103 -2.78 4.29 -3.67
N VAL A 104 -2.86 5.31 -2.81
CA VAL A 104 -2.14 5.39 -1.54
C VAL A 104 -3.12 5.59 -0.39
#